data_AF-A0A8S3VD24-F1
#
_entry.id   AF-A0A8S3VD24-F1
#
_cell.length_a   1.000
_cell.length_b   1.000
_cell.length_c   1.000
_cell.angle_alpha   90.00
_cell.angle_beta   90.00
_cell.angle_gamma   90.00
#
_symmetry.space_group_name_H-M   'P 1'
#
loop_
_entity.id
_entity.type
_entity.pdbx_description
1 polymer ?
#
loop_
_entity_poly.entity_id
_entity_poly.type
_entity_poly.pdbx_seq_one_letter_code
_entity_poly.pdbx_strand_id
1 'polypeptide(L)'
;MAEKITQELEHASQIVLAAPNIVTPEQRIAAEHVILEFRKTKLPYNICKYILENSKCDYVLFQAATTIKESVIREWALLEATDIEALRSFLLHFITQHILLQSYAREQILQTVAVILKRGTIDIKGASCDSLFQDVTNLVASGNVTMQLVACSMLTALLNEYSSSSRTSSVGFTWEFHAKCKRAFEEKDLKRVFQFALQVMNELERQPEPITREATAIYKRVRYNSDMANHCLQCISQLASLNGPVFPDDKSKCQYLAFLLGAFLPMLASIELQDFENLGIANTFKNVVNTFSAATFMSIPSEMMESFLHNLTHQTCTMGRSATMEEALHKDDTVYMEAYEYMLESWMELVNKMKDISVDSLKPKAIEVFNTYIQCHISGPEGTRTQDGMDAALEDSDVDEIEEDDRERFGDVLCCIGTLARMVPYHSIPLLSKILEDRISRLHGQLQRLQQFAAEGHDVSMDTSYLTVLYEDLHWIILVARENDSFLLSQHLLQRSKFCHLNERIATWSRTTYRWLVRLVSGVFRLCEVERRAVDAKLTGYISPQLISTTMWFLHRWSRSYLLPDENYYAHVSHALLSSFGRDADGAQWVI
;
A
#
# COMPACT_ATOMS: atom_id res chain seq x y z
N MET A 1 -19.43 -47.12 -26.38
CA MET A 1 -20.19 -45.98 -25.81
C MET A 1 -19.26 -44.85 -25.41
N ALA A 2 -18.23 -45.10 -24.59
CA ALA A 2 -17.25 -44.08 -24.18
C ALA A 2 -16.54 -43.40 -25.37
N GLU A 3 -16.06 -44.17 -26.35
CA GLU A 3 -15.41 -43.64 -27.56
C GLU A 3 -16.28 -42.65 -28.36
N LYS A 4 -17.58 -42.97 -28.52
CA LYS A 4 -18.52 -42.09 -29.22
C LYS A 4 -18.70 -40.76 -28.49
N ILE A 5 -18.79 -40.79 -27.15
CA ILE A 5 -18.91 -39.60 -26.32
C ILE A 5 -17.61 -38.78 -26.37
N THR A 6 -16.44 -39.42 -26.38
CA THR A 6 -15.16 -38.72 -26.57
C THR A 6 -15.13 -37.98 -27.90
N GLN A 7 -15.50 -38.62 -29.01
CA GLN A 7 -15.54 -37.99 -30.33
C GLN A 7 -16.54 -36.83 -30.39
N GLU A 8 -17.70 -36.97 -29.75
CA GLU A 8 -18.72 -35.92 -29.68
C GLU A 8 -18.23 -34.70 -28.87
N LEU A 9 -17.56 -34.94 -27.74
CA LEU A 9 -16.93 -33.89 -26.94
C LEU A 9 -15.76 -33.22 -27.66
N GLU A 10 -14.93 -33.98 -28.38
CA GLU A 10 -13.84 -33.43 -29.20
C GLU A 10 -14.39 -32.52 -30.31
N HIS A 11 -15.47 -32.95 -30.98
CA HIS A 11 -16.13 -32.13 -31.98
C HIS A 11 -16.75 -30.85 -31.39
N ALA A 12 -17.48 -30.96 -30.29
CA ALA A 12 -18.03 -29.81 -29.59
C ALA A 12 -16.94 -28.84 -29.13
N SER A 13 -15.82 -29.35 -28.62
CA SER A 13 -14.68 -28.56 -28.17
C SER A 13 -14.03 -27.75 -29.30
N GLN A 14 -13.91 -28.35 -30.49
CA GLN A 14 -13.41 -27.65 -31.68
C GLN A 14 -14.31 -26.47 -32.05
N ILE A 15 -15.64 -26.63 -31.95
CA ILE A 15 -16.62 -25.58 -32.26
C ILE A 15 -16.56 -24.46 -31.22
N VAL A 16 -16.47 -24.79 -29.92
CA VAL A 16 -16.42 -23.80 -28.84
C VAL A 16 -15.16 -22.93 -28.92
N LEU A 17 -14.00 -23.56 -29.17
CA LEU A 17 -12.70 -22.88 -29.24
C LEU A 17 -12.41 -22.22 -30.60
N ALA A 18 -13.23 -22.47 -31.62
CA ALA A 18 -13.05 -21.85 -32.92
C ALA A 18 -13.27 -20.34 -32.85
N ALA A 19 -12.54 -19.62 -33.71
CA ALA A 19 -12.61 -18.16 -33.75
C ALA A 19 -14.05 -17.64 -34.02
N PRO A 20 -14.42 -16.47 -33.49
CA PRO A 20 -15.80 -15.95 -33.58
C PRO A 20 -16.33 -15.80 -35.01
N ASN A 21 -15.43 -15.63 -35.99
CA ASN A 21 -15.74 -15.47 -37.41
C ASN A 21 -15.97 -16.78 -38.18
N ILE A 22 -15.66 -17.94 -37.59
CA ILE A 22 -15.74 -19.26 -38.26
C ILE A 22 -16.98 -20.04 -37.82
N VAL A 23 -17.55 -19.71 -36.67
CA VAL A 23 -18.66 -20.45 -36.04
C VAL A 23 -19.76 -19.47 -35.64
N THR A 24 -20.99 -19.82 -36.02
CA THR A 24 -22.19 -19.04 -35.66
C THR A 24 -22.48 -19.10 -34.16
N PRO A 25 -23.11 -18.07 -33.56
CA PRO A 25 -23.53 -18.11 -32.16
C PRO A 25 -24.37 -19.36 -31.82
N GLU A 26 -25.26 -19.78 -32.71
CA GLU A 26 -26.13 -20.93 -32.51
C GLU A 26 -25.34 -22.25 -32.45
N GLN A 27 -24.36 -22.43 -33.33
CA GLN A 27 -23.47 -23.59 -33.31
C GLN A 27 -22.62 -23.63 -32.04
N ARG A 28 -22.11 -22.47 -31.58
CA ARG A 28 -21.33 -22.38 -30.34
C ARG A 28 -22.19 -22.73 -29.13
N ILE A 29 -23.41 -22.20 -29.04
CA ILE A 29 -24.37 -22.53 -27.98
C ILE A 29 -24.73 -24.02 -27.99
N ALA A 30 -24.96 -24.62 -29.17
CA ALA A 30 -25.25 -26.05 -29.29
C ALA A 30 -24.07 -26.91 -28.80
N ALA A 31 -22.84 -26.55 -29.15
CA ALA A 31 -21.64 -27.25 -28.69
C ALA A 31 -21.41 -27.08 -27.18
N GLU A 32 -21.64 -25.89 -26.62
CA GLU A 32 -21.62 -25.66 -25.17
C GLU A 32 -22.66 -26.52 -24.45
N HIS A 33 -23.87 -26.64 -25.00
CA HIS A 33 -24.92 -27.48 -24.43
C HIS A 33 -24.51 -28.94 -24.34
N VAL A 34 -23.83 -29.50 -25.35
CA VAL A 34 -23.29 -30.87 -25.31
C VAL A 34 -22.32 -31.05 -24.13
N ILE A 35 -21.42 -30.10 -23.91
CA ILE A 35 -20.45 -30.13 -22.81
C ILE A 35 -21.16 -30.00 -21.44
N LEU A 36 -22.15 -29.12 -21.34
CA LEU A 36 -22.91 -28.93 -20.11
C LEU A 36 -23.78 -30.14 -19.77
N GLU A 37 -24.37 -30.81 -20.75
CA GLU A 37 -25.10 -32.06 -20.54
C GLU A 37 -24.16 -33.18 -20.09
N PHE A 38 -22.96 -33.27 -20.67
CA PHE A 38 -21.95 -34.23 -20.23
C PHE A 38 -21.60 -34.04 -18.74
N ARG A 39 -21.47 -32.80 -18.25
CA ARG A 39 -21.22 -32.50 -16.82
C ARG A 39 -22.32 -32.96 -15.86
N LYS A 40 -23.54 -33.14 -16.37
CA LYS A 40 -24.70 -33.64 -15.59
C LYS A 40 -24.81 -35.17 -15.59
N THR A 41 -23.94 -35.87 -16.31
CA THR A 41 -23.93 -37.34 -16.35
C THR A 41 -23.77 -37.92 -14.96
N LYS A 42 -24.58 -38.92 -14.60
CA LYS A 42 -24.51 -39.62 -13.31
C LYS A 42 -23.36 -40.63 -13.31
N LEU A 43 -22.61 -40.71 -12.22
CA LEU A 43 -21.45 -41.61 -12.06
C LEU A 43 -20.47 -41.57 -13.24
N PRO A 44 -19.97 -40.39 -13.67
CA PRO A 44 -19.18 -40.26 -14.90
C PRO A 44 -17.72 -40.72 -14.75
N TYR A 45 -17.32 -41.25 -13.59
CA TYR A 45 -15.90 -41.49 -13.26
C TYR A 45 -15.21 -42.43 -14.25
N ASN A 46 -15.84 -43.53 -14.65
CA ASN A 46 -15.23 -44.48 -15.59
C ASN A 46 -15.09 -43.88 -17.00
N ILE A 47 -16.07 -43.10 -17.46
CA ILE A 47 -15.98 -42.46 -18.77
C ILE A 47 -14.97 -41.31 -18.77
N CYS A 48 -14.87 -40.54 -17.68
CA CYS A 48 -13.86 -39.49 -17.55
C CYS A 48 -12.45 -40.09 -17.46
N LYS A 49 -12.24 -41.21 -16.76
CA LYS A 49 -10.95 -41.94 -16.78
C LYS A 49 -10.57 -42.36 -18.20
N TYR A 50 -11.52 -42.96 -18.93
CA TYR A 50 -11.32 -43.32 -20.33
C TYR A 50 -10.97 -42.10 -21.20
N ILE A 51 -11.67 -40.98 -21.05
CA ILE A 51 -11.38 -39.75 -21.79
C ILE A 51 -9.97 -39.24 -21.47
N LEU A 52 -9.57 -39.23 -20.19
CA LEU A 52 -8.25 -38.77 -19.78
C LEU A 52 -7.12 -39.59 -20.41
N GLU A 53 -7.28 -40.91 -20.50
CA GLU A 53 -6.25 -41.80 -21.08
C GLU A 53 -6.21 -41.79 -22.61
N ASN A 54 -7.31 -41.46 -23.30
CA ASN A 54 -7.45 -41.67 -24.74
C ASN A 54 -7.59 -40.38 -25.57
N SER A 55 -8.10 -39.30 -25.00
CA SER A 55 -8.24 -38.02 -25.70
C SER A 55 -6.89 -37.29 -25.81
N LYS A 56 -6.64 -36.68 -26.97
CA LYS A 56 -5.50 -35.79 -27.18
C LYS A 56 -5.87 -34.31 -27.11
N CYS A 57 -7.16 -34.00 -26.92
CA CYS A 57 -7.64 -32.63 -26.86
C CYS A 57 -7.61 -32.12 -25.40
N ASP A 58 -6.68 -31.22 -25.09
CA ASP A 58 -6.50 -30.67 -23.74
C ASP A 58 -7.78 -30.06 -23.15
N TYR A 59 -8.63 -29.46 -23.99
CA TYR A 59 -9.90 -28.90 -23.54
C TYR A 59 -10.90 -29.97 -23.14
N VAL A 60 -10.92 -31.11 -23.84
CA VAL A 60 -11.74 -32.27 -23.46
C VAL A 60 -11.21 -32.88 -22.16
N LEU A 61 -9.88 -32.95 -21.97
CA LEU A 61 -9.28 -33.36 -20.69
C LEU A 61 -9.70 -32.43 -19.54
N PHE A 62 -9.69 -31.11 -19.78
CA PHE A 62 -10.20 -30.11 -18.84
C PHE A 62 -11.69 -30.32 -18.52
N GLN A 63 -12.54 -30.57 -19.51
CA GLN A 63 -13.96 -30.84 -19.28
C GLN A 63 -14.20 -32.16 -18.55
N ALA A 64 -13.41 -33.20 -18.82
CA ALA A 64 -13.46 -34.46 -18.08
C ALA A 64 -13.09 -34.25 -16.60
N ALA A 65 -12.01 -33.54 -16.31
CA ALA A 65 -11.61 -33.19 -14.95
C ALA A 65 -12.69 -32.35 -14.24
N THR A 66 -13.26 -31.35 -14.92
CA THR A 66 -14.37 -30.53 -14.41
C THR A 66 -15.60 -31.37 -14.08
N THR A 67 -15.94 -32.32 -14.95
CA THR A 67 -17.07 -33.23 -14.75
C THR A 67 -16.86 -34.13 -13.53
N ILE A 68 -15.63 -34.63 -13.32
CA ILE A 68 -15.27 -35.37 -12.11
C ILE A 68 -15.43 -34.48 -10.87
N LYS A 69 -14.90 -33.25 -10.90
CA LYS A 69 -14.97 -32.29 -9.78
C LYS A 69 -16.40 -32.00 -9.33
N GLU A 70 -17.31 -31.78 -10.27
CA GLU A 70 -18.70 -31.48 -9.94
C GLU A 70 -19.47 -32.72 -9.48
N SER A 71 -19.23 -33.84 -10.14
CA SER A 71 -19.92 -35.09 -9.83
C SER A 71 -19.49 -35.64 -8.48
N VAL A 72 -18.20 -35.55 -8.11
CA VAL A 72 -17.72 -36.01 -6.81
C VAL A 72 -18.32 -35.23 -5.64
N ILE A 73 -18.58 -33.92 -5.81
CA ILE A 73 -19.28 -33.11 -4.80
C ILE A 73 -20.76 -33.56 -4.71
N ARG A 74 -21.43 -33.65 -5.86
CA ARG A 74 -22.87 -33.97 -5.96
C ARG A 74 -23.20 -35.39 -5.45
N GLU A 75 -22.33 -36.34 -5.75
CA GLU A 75 -22.57 -37.78 -5.55
C GLU A 75 -21.74 -38.36 -4.39
N TRP A 76 -21.07 -37.52 -3.58
CA TRP A 76 -20.17 -37.93 -2.49
C TRP A 76 -20.75 -38.99 -1.55
N ALA A 77 -22.04 -38.88 -1.22
CA ALA A 77 -22.70 -39.82 -0.32
C ALA A 77 -22.77 -41.24 -0.90
N LEU A 78 -22.85 -41.36 -2.23
CA LEU A 78 -22.98 -42.62 -2.97
C LEU A 78 -21.64 -43.34 -3.21
N LEU A 79 -20.52 -42.63 -3.01
CA LEU A 79 -19.19 -43.18 -3.27
C LEU A 79 -18.61 -43.87 -2.05
N GLU A 80 -17.99 -45.02 -2.28
CA GLU A 80 -17.22 -45.75 -1.29
C GLU A 80 -15.83 -45.12 -1.12
N ALA A 81 -15.25 -45.25 0.08
CA ALA A 81 -13.93 -44.67 0.39
C ALA A 81 -12.82 -45.22 -0.52
N THR A 82 -12.91 -46.50 -0.92
CA THR A 82 -11.97 -47.15 -1.85
C THR A 82 -12.01 -46.56 -3.25
N ASP A 83 -13.21 -46.21 -3.74
CA ASP A 83 -13.40 -45.67 -5.09
C ASP A 83 -12.89 -44.22 -5.18
N ILE A 84 -13.15 -43.43 -4.13
CA ILE A 84 -12.62 -42.06 -3.99
C ILE A 84 -11.10 -42.09 -4.01
N GLU A 85 -10.50 -43.03 -3.26
CA GLU A 85 -9.06 -43.16 -3.15
C GLU A 85 -8.41 -43.61 -4.46
N ALA A 86 -9.02 -44.57 -5.15
CA ALA A 86 -8.58 -45.03 -6.46
C ALA A 86 -8.69 -43.91 -7.52
N LEU A 87 -9.75 -43.10 -7.47
CA LEU A 87 -9.91 -41.94 -8.34
C LEU A 87 -8.83 -40.88 -8.08
N ARG A 88 -8.58 -40.54 -6.82
CA ARG A 88 -7.53 -39.59 -6.43
C ARG A 88 -6.15 -40.04 -6.91
N SER A 89 -5.80 -41.31 -6.64
CA SER A 89 -4.53 -41.91 -7.06
C SER A 89 -4.36 -41.90 -8.57
N PHE A 90 -5.44 -42.21 -9.31
CA PHE A 90 -5.45 -42.15 -10.77
C PHE A 90 -5.14 -40.74 -11.30
N LEU A 91 -5.81 -39.70 -10.77
CA LEU A 91 -5.61 -38.32 -11.23
C LEU A 91 -4.17 -37.83 -10.97
N LEU A 92 -3.61 -38.18 -9.81
CA LEU A 92 -2.21 -37.86 -9.50
C LEU A 92 -1.24 -38.59 -10.42
N HIS A 93 -1.43 -39.90 -10.59
CA HIS A 93 -0.61 -40.70 -11.48
C HIS A 93 -0.63 -40.17 -12.92
N PHE A 94 -1.81 -39.81 -13.42
CA PHE A 94 -1.99 -39.20 -14.73
C PHE A 94 -1.14 -37.94 -14.91
N ILE A 95 -1.18 -37.00 -13.95
CA ILE A 95 -0.38 -35.77 -14.05
C ILE A 95 1.13 -36.08 -14.05
N THR A 96 1.57 -37.02 -13.19
CA THR A 96 3.00 -37.39 -13.13
C THR A 96 3.50 -38.09 -14.40
N GLN A 97 2.62 -38.75 -15.15
CA GLN A 97 2.95 -39.38 -16.44
C GLN A 97 2.87 -38.40 -17.62
N HIS A 98 2.00 -37.39 -17.53
CA HIS A 98 1.74 -36.42 -18.59
C HIS A 98 2.35 -35.05 -18.29
N ILE A 99 3.67 -35.01 -18.09
CA ILE A 99 4.40 -33.78 -17.73
C ILE A 99 4.30 -32.63 -18.75
N LEU A 100 3.93 -32.92 -20.01
CA LEU A 100 3.76 -31.95 -21.10
C LEU A 100 2.31 -31.44 -21.25
N LEU A 101 1.41 -31.82 -20.35
CA LEU A 101 0.02 -31.36 -20.36
C LEU A 101 -0.05 -29.84 -20.23
N GLN A 102 -0.98 -29.20 -20.96
CA GLN A 102 -1.20 -27.75 -20.88
C GLN A 102 -1.53 -27.31 -19.44
N SER A 103 -1.04 -26.13 -19.04
CA SER A 103 -1.14 -25.63 -17.66
C SER A 103 -2.58 -25.62 -17.13
N TYR A 104 -3.52 -25.10 -17.91
CA TYR A 104 -4.92 -25.00 -17.50
C TYR A 104 -5.59 -26.37 -17.27
N ALA A 105 -5.27 -27.37 -18.08
CA ALA A 105 -5.82 -28.72 -17.93
C ALA A 105 -5.21 -29.41 -16.70
N ARG A 106 -3.89 -29.27 -16.50
CA ARG A 106 -3.19 -29.75 -15.31
C ARG A 106 -3.73 -29.12 -14.04
N GLU A 107 -3.90 -27.80 -14.02
CA GLU A 107 -4.45 -27.06 -12.88
C GLU A 107 -5.87 -27.50 -12.53
N GLN A 108 -6.71 -27.80 -13.53
CA GLN A 108 -8.07 -28.29 -13.30
C GLN A 108 -8.09 -29.71 -12.69
N ILE A 109 -7.20 -30.59 -13.13
CA ILE A 109 -7.07 -31.93 -12.54
C ILE A 109 -6.58 -31.81 -11.09
N LEU A 110 -5.59 -30.95 -10.84
CA LEU A 110 -5.08 -30.67 -9.50
C LEU A 110 -6.14 -30.05 -8.58
N GLN A 111 -6.95 -29.13 -9.10
CA GLN A 111 -8.09 -28.59 -8.38
C GLN A 111 -9.11 -29.68 -8.05
N THR A 112 -9.36 -30.61 -8.97
CA THR A 112 -10.23 -31.77 -8.73
C THR A 112 -9.72 -32.64 -7.59
N VAL A 113 -8.41 -32.91 -7.55
CA VAL A 113 -7.76 -33.62 -6.43
C VAL A 113 -7.90 -32.84 -5.12
N ALA A 114 -7.70 -31.53 -5.13
CA ALA A 114 -7.84 -30.68 -3.94
C ALA A 114 -9.29 -30.70 -3.40
N VAL A 115 -10.30 -30.65 -4.28
CA VAL A 115 -11.73 -30.77 -3.92
C VAL A 115 -12.03 -32.12 -3.29
N ILE A 116 -11.52 -33.22 -3.85
CA ILE A 116 -11.69 -34.56 -3.28
C ILE A 116 -11.13 -34.61 -1.84
N LEU A 117 -9.93 -34.06 -1.63
CA LEU A 117 -9.29 -34.05 -0.32
C LEU A 117 -10.03 -33.19 0.70
N LYS A 118 -10.43 -31.97 0.31
CA LYS A 118 -11.21 -31.06 1.17
C LYS A 118 -12.55 -31.66 1.56
N ARG A 119 -13.18 -32.38 0.64
CA ARG A 119 -14.44 -33.07 0.93
C ARG A 119 -14.24 -34.25 1.88
N GLY A 120 -13.11 -34.95 1.77
CA GLY A 120 -12.68 -36.00 2.68
C GLY A 120 -12.29 -35.56 4.10
N THR A 121 -11.98 -34.27 4.32
CA THR A 121 -11.49 -33.76 5.61
C THR A 121 -12.45 -34.00 6.77
N ILE A 122 -13.77 -33.81 6.56
CA ILE A 122 -14.79 -33.88 7.62
C ILE A 122 -15.51 -35.24 7.63
N ASP A 123 -15.83 -35.77 6.45
CA ASP A 123 -16.62 -37.01 6.34
C ASP A 123 -15.78 -38.29 6.52
N ILE A 124 -14.45 -38.17 6.68
CA ILE A 124 -13.49 -39.27 6.86
C ILE A 124 -13.67 -40.37 5.78
N LYS A 125 -14.00 -39.96 4.56
CA LYS A 125 -14.01 -40.82 3.37
C LYS A 125 -12.73 -40.55 2.56
N GLY A 126 -11.93 -41.59 2.31
CA GLY A 126 -10.67 -41.51 1.55
C GLY A 126 -9.43 -41.34 2.44
N ALA A 127 -8.24 -41.35 1.83
CA ALA A 127 -6.98 -41.22 2.55
C ALA A 127 -6.75 -39.78 3.07
N SER A 128 -6.08 -39.69 4.22
CA SER A 128 -5.53 -38.44 4.76
C SER A 128 -4.61 -37.77 3.73
N CYS A 129 -4.45 -36.45 3.83
CA CYS A 129 -3.47 -35.67 3.07
C CYS A 129 -2.03 -36.24 3.15
N ASP A 130 -1.75 -37.12 4.12
CA ASP A 130 -0.45 -37.76 4.35
C ASP A 130 0.16 -38.40 3.10
N SER A 131 -0.62 -39.18 2.35
CA SER A 131 -0.15 -39.80 1.10
C SER A 131 0.19 -38.76 0.03
N LEU A 132 -0.60 -37.69 -0.10
CA LEU A 132 -0.31 -36.61 -1.04
C LEU A 132 0.99 -35.90 -0.67
N PHE A 133 1.21 -35.63 0.62
CA PHE A 133 2.46 -35.02 1.08
C PHE A 133 3.67 -35.94 0.87
N GLN A 134 3.49 -37.26 0.97
CA GLN A 134 4.53 -38.21 0.58
C GLN A 134 4.83 -38.13 -0.93
N ASP A 135 3.80 -38.03 -1.77
CA ASP A 135 3.96 -37.86 -3.22
C ASP A 135 4.67 -36.55 -3.55
N VAL A 136 4.27 -35.43 -2.93
CA VAL A 136 4.93 -34.13 -3.04
C VAL A 136 6.41 -34.24 -2.64
N THR A 137 6.71 -34.93 -1.53
CA THR A 137 8.09 -35.14 -1.07
C THR A 137 8.92 -35.88 -2.12
N ASN A 138 8.37 -36.95 -2.69
CA ASN A 138 9.03 -37.75 -3.71
C ASN A 138 9.24 -36.96 -5.01
N LEU A 139 8.26 -36.14 -5.41
CA LEU A 139 8.35 -35.29 -6.60
C LEU A 139 9.41 -34.19 -6.44
N VAL A 140 9.50 -33.56 -5.27
CA VAL A 140 10.52 -32.55 -4.97
C VAL A 140 11.91 -33.16 -4.95
N ALA A 141 12.07 -34.31 -4.29
CA ALA A 141 13.33 -35.04 -4.17
C ALA A 141 13.81 -35.67 -5.49
N SER A 142 12.99 -35.70 -6.54
CA SER A 142 13.34 -36.28 -7.83
C SER A 142 14.47 -35.54 -8.57
N GLY A 143 14.74 -34.28 -8.21
CA GLY A 143 15.70 -33.41 -8.89
C GLY A 143 15.25 -32.93 -10.28
N ASN A 144 14.03 -33.28 -10.72
CA ASN A 144 13.47 -32.86 -12.00
C ASN A 144 12.61 -31.60 -11.81
N VAL A 145 12.99 -30.50 -12.47
CA VAL A 145 12.31 -29.19 -12.38
C VAL A 145 10.82 -29.27 -12.74
N THR A 146 10.45 -30.09 -13.73
CA THR A 146 9.05 -30.26 -14.13
C THR A 146 8.24 -30.98 -13.05
N MET A 147 8.83 -31.96 -12.36
CA MET A 147 8.19 -32.65 -11.23
C MET A 147 8.07 -31.74 -10.01
N GLN A 148 9.08 -30.91 -9.74
CA GLN A 148 9.02 -29.86 -8.72
C GLN A 148 7.92 -28.85 -9.02
N LEU A 149 7.74 -28.46 -10.28
CA LEU A 149 6.66 -27.56 -10.71
C LEU A 149 5.27 -28.19 -10.53
N VAL A 150 5.13 -29.49 -10.80
CA VAL A 150 3.91 -30.25 -10.50
C VAL A 150 3.65 -30.26 -8.99
N ALA A 151 4.66 -30.52 -8.17
CA ALA A 151 4.55 -30.49 -6.71
C ALA A 151 4.13 -29.10 -6.19
N CYS A 152 4.73 -28.03 -6.68
CA CYS A 152 4.30 -26.66 -6.37
C CYS A 152 2.86 -26.39 -6.80
N SER A 153 2.47 -26.83 -8.01
CA SER A 153 1.09 -26.68 -8.50
C SER A 153 0.09 -27.44 -7.63
N MET A 154 0.46 -28.62 -7.12
CA MET A 154 -0.34 -29.40 -6.17
C MET A 154 -0.55 -28.64 -4.86
N LEU A 155 0.52 -28.10 -4.28
CA LEU A 155 0.46 -27.32 -3.05
C LEU A 155 -0.37 -26.03 -3.23
N THR A 156 -0.21 -25.34 -4.36
CA THR A 156 -1.00 -24.15 -4.71
C THR A 156 -2.48 -24.49 -4.87
N ALA A 157 -2.83 -25.59 -5.54
CA ALA A 157 -4.21 -26.04 -5.69
C ALA A 157 -4.86 -26.34 -4.31
N LEU A 158 -4.11 -26.94 -3.39
CA LEU A 158 -4.58 -27.16 -2.01
C LEU A 158 -4.79 -25.83 -1.26
N LEU A 159 -3.81 -24.93 -1.27
CA LEU A 159 -3.91 -23.63 -0.61
C LEU A 159 -5.12 -22.84 -1.13
N ASN A 160 -5.32 -22.81 -2.44
CA ASN A 160 -6.45 -22.13 -3.05
C ASN A 160 -7.78 -22.76 -2.67
N GLU A 161 -7.88 -24.10 -2.67
CA GLU A 161 -9.14 -24.79 -2.36
C GLU A 161 -9.53 -24.67 -0.88
N TYR A 162 -8.57 -24.68 0.05
CA TYR A 162 -8.86 -24.50 1.48
C TYR A 162 -8.99 -23.03 1.92
N SER A 163 -8.64 -22.08 1.05
CA SER A 163 -8.83 -20.64 1.30
C SER A 163 -10.31 -20.26 1.34
N SER A 164 -10.66 -19.25 2.15
CA SER A 164 -12.02 -18.68 2.22
C SER A 164 -12.33 -17.67 1.12
N SER A 165 -11.44 -17.50 0.14
CA SER A 165 -11.62 -16.52 -0.93
C SER A 165 -12.83 -16.86 -1.81
N SER A 166 -13.51 -15.82 -2.30
CA SER A 166 -14.63 -15.86 -3.26
C SER A 166 -14.32 -16.57 -4.57
N ARG A 167 -13.04 -16.94 -4.81
CA ARG A 167 -12.57 -17.74 -5.95
C ARG A 167 -12.68 -19.25 -5.77
N THR A 168 -12.94 -19.76 -4.55
CA THR A 168 -13.28 -21.17 -4.39
C THR A 168 -14.66 -21.38 -5.00
N SER A 169 -14.80 -22.37 -5.88
CA SER A 169 -16.09 -22.67 -6.51
C SER A 169 -17.12 -22.95 -5.42
N SER A 170 -17.97 -21.95 -5.16
CA SER A 170 -19.04 -21.90 -4.16
C SER A 170 -20.17 -22.90 -4.43
N VAL A 171 -19.93 -23.86 -5.31
CA VAL A 171 -20.91 -24.79 -5.81
C VAL A 171 -20.88 -26.04 -4.92
N GLY A 172 -21.81 -26.09 -3.97
CA GLY A 172 -22.21 -27.34 -3.31
C GLY A 172 -21.84 -27.48 -1.83
N PHE A 173 -21.16 -26.52 -1.21
CA PHE A 173 -20.84 -26.56 0.23
C PHE A 173 -21.39 -25.36 1.00
N THR A 174 -21.72 -25.57 2.28
CA THR A 174 -22.12 -24.50 3.18
C THR A 174 -20.90 -23.72 3.66
N TRP A 175 -21.11 -22.45 4.00
CA TRP A 175 -20.04 -21.63 4.60
C TRP A 175 -19.44 -22.27 5.86
N GLU A 176 -20.26 -22.92 6.68
CA GLU A 176 -19.81 -23.63 7.88
C GLU A 176 -18.86 -24.80 7.53
N PHE A 177 -19.16 -25.55 6.48
CA PHE A 177 -18.28 -26.61 5.99
C PHE A 177 -16.92 -26.06 5.57
N HIS A 178 -16.91 -24.97 4.76
CA HIS A 178 -15.67 -24.30 4.37
C HIS A 178 -14.85 -23.82 5.57
N ALA A 179 -15.51 -23.22 6.57
CA ALA A 179 -14.84 -22.73 7.77
C ALA A 179 -14.21 -23.87 8.59
N LYS A 180 -14.91 -25.01 8.73
CA LYS A 180 -14.38 -26.19 9.43
C LYS A 180 -13.19 -26.82 8.70
N CYS A 181 -13.29 -27.04 7.38
CA CYS A 181 -12.19 -27.57 6.59
C CYS A 181 -10.96 -26.66 6.64
N LYS A 182 -11.16 -25.34 6.53
CA LYS A 182 -10.08 -24.36 6.63
C LYS A 182 -9.34 -24.46 7.96
N ARG A 183 -10.06 -24.44 9.09
CA ARG A 183 -9.42 -24.57 10.42
C ARG A 183 -8.66 -25.89 10.56
N ALA A 184 -9.25 -27.00 10.14
CA ALA A 184 -8.59 -28.30 10.19
C ALA A 184 -7.29 -28.33 9.37
N PHE A 185 -7.29 -27.68 8.20
CA PHE A 185 -6.11 -27.54 7.36
C PHE A 185 -5.05 -26.61 7.98
N GLU A 186 -5.46 -25.47 8.54
CA GLU A 186 -4.57 -24.52 9.24
C GLU A 186 -3.84 -25.19 10.43
N GLU A 187 -4.55 -26.03 11.20
CA GLU A 187 -3.99 -26.71 12.37
C GLU A 187 -3.07 -27.89 12.02
N LYS A 188 -3.39 -28.67 10.98
CA LYS A 188 -2.70 -29.93 10.67
C LYS A 188 -1.70 -29.83 9.52
N ASP A 189 -2.10 -29.22 8.40
CA ASP A 189 -1.46 -29.41 7.11
C ASP A 189 -0.77 -28.14 6.56
N LEU A 190 -1.26 -26.95 6.90
CA LEU A 190 -0.68 -25.68 6.44
C LEU A 190 0.79 -25.53 6.86
N LYS A 191 1.13 -25.94 8.09
CA LYS A 191 2.51 -25.97 8.57
C LYS A 191 3.41 -26.84 7.70
N ARG A 192 2.90 -27.98 7.22
CA ARG A 192 3.65 -28.90 6.34
C ARG A 192 3.90 -28.25 4.99
N VAL A 193 2.87 -27.64 4.39
CA VAL A 193 3.01 -26.87 3.14
C VAL A 193 4.08 -25.78 3.27
N PHE A 194 4.05 -25.02 4.36
CA PHE A 194 5.06 -23.99 4.63
C PHE A 194 6.47 -24.57 4.79
N GLN A 195 6.61 -25.70 5.49
CA GLN A 195 7.90 -26.40 5.62
C GLN A 195 8.44 -26.90 4.28
N PHE A 196 7.57 -27.37 3.37
CA PHE A 196 7.99 -27.73 2.00
C PHE A 196 8.49 -26.52 1.22
N ALA A 197 7.77 -25.39 1.28
CA ALA A 197 8.22 -24.17 0.62
C ALA A 197 9.59 -23.71 1.14
N LEU A 198 9.77 -23.72 2.47
CA LEU A 198 11.06 -23.43 3.11
C LEU A 198 12.15 -24.43 2.71
N GLN A 199 11.84 -25.72 2.60
CA GLN A 199 12.81 -26.71 2.17
C GLN A 199 13.30 -26.44 0.74
N VAL A 200 12.38 -26.18 -0.20
CA VAL A 200 12.73 -25.85 -1.58
C VAL A 200 13.58 -24.58 -1.64
N MET A 201 13.23 -23.54 -0.87
CA MET A 201 14.03 -22.31 -0.79
C MET A 201 15.41 -22.56 -0.18
N ASN A 202 15.51 -23.36 0.88
CA ASN A 202 16.80 -23.72 1.50
C ASN A 202 17.68 -24.58 0.58
N GLU A 203 17.08 -25.43 -0.27
CA GLU A 203 17.82 -26.19 -1.28
C GLU A 203 18.41 -25.28 -2.35
N LEU A 204 17.74 -24.18 -2.70
CA LEU A 204 18.30 -23.13 -3.55
C LEU A 204 19.44 -22.36 -2.86
N GLU A 205 19.35 -22.18 -1.54
CA GLU A 205 20.35 -21.45 -0.74
C GLU A 205 21.60 -22.27 -0.39
N ARG A 206 21.50 -23.61 -0.31
CA ARG A 206 22.59 -24.56 -0.01
C ARG A 206 23.65 -24.67 -1.12
N GLN A 207 24.17 -23.53 -1.56
CA GLN A 207 25.40 -23.41 -2.32
C GLN A 207 26.59 -23.35 -1.35
N PRO A 208 27.72 -24.01 -1.66
CA PRO A 208 28.89 -23.96 -0.80
C PRO A 208 29.40 -22.52 -0.64
N GLU A 209 29.77 -22.12 0.58
CA GLU A 209 30.48 -20.85 0.81
C GLU A 209 31.94 -20.95 0.34
N PRO A 210 32.50 -19.91 -0.32
CA PRO A 210 31.85 -18.65 -0.69
C PRO A 210 30.82 -18.82 -1.82
N ILE A 211 29.71 -18.09 -1.72
CA ILE A 211 28.62 -18.10 -2.73
C ILE A 211 29.24 -17.96 -4.13
N THR A 212 29.00 -18.95 -4.98
CA THR A 212 29.59 -19.00 -6.32
C THR A 212 29.18 -17.76 -7.13
N ARG A 213 29.99 -17.41 -8.14
CA ARG A 213 29.68 -16.27 -9.03
C ARG A 213 28.33 -16.49 -9.73
N GLU A 214 28.03 -17.75 -10.04
CA GLU A 214 26.80 -18.22 -10.65
C GLU A 214 25.61 -18.04 -9.70
N ALA A 215 25.73 -18.45 -8.43
CA ALA A 215 24.69 -18.24 -7.42
C ALA A 215 24.45 -16.75 -7.15
N THR A 216 25.52 -15.95 -7.06
CA THR A 216 25.42 -14.48 -6.95
C THR A 216 24.69 -13.87 -8.16
N ALA A 217 24.96 -14.37 -9.37
CA ALA A 217 24.25 -13.93 -10.57
C ALA A 217 22.77 -14.33 -10.57
N ILE A 218 22.43 -15.50 -10.02
CA ILE A 218 21.04 -15.94 -9.84
C ILE A 218 20.34 -15.05 -8.83
N TYR A 219 20.92 -14.80 -7.65
CA TYR A 219 20.34 -13.90 -6.64
C TYR A 219 20.10 -12.50 -7.19
N LYS A 220 21.06 -11.95 -7.96
CA LYS A 220 20.85 -10.67 -8.65
C LYS A 220 19.68 -10.75 -9.63
N ARG A 221 19.61 -11.79 -10.48
CA ARG A 221 18.48 -11.96 -11.42
C ARG A 221 17.13 -12.11 -10.73
N VAL A 222 17.09 -12.80 -9.59
CA VAL A 222 15.90 -12.96 -8.75
C VAL A 222 15.46 -11.62 -8.18
N ARG A 223 16.40 -10.83 -7.66
CA ARG A 223 16.10 -9.51 -7.09
C ARG A 223 15.68 -8.48 -8.14
N TYR A 224 16.34 -8.46 -9.30
CA TYR A 224 15.98 -7.56 -10.40
C TYR A 224 14.76 -8.04 -11.22
N ASN A 225 14.12 -9.14 -10.81
CA ASN A 225 12.81 -9.55 -11.33
C ASN A 225 11.74 -8.97 -10.39
N SER A 226 10.98 -7.99 -10.89
CA SER A 226 9.98 -7.26 -10.10
C SER A 226 8.94 -8.17 -9.46
N ASP A 227 8.43 -9.17 -10.18
CA ASP A 227 7.43 -10.10 -9.65
C ASP A 227 7.99 -10.90 -8.47
N MET A 228 9.19 -11.45 -8.61
CA MET A 228 9.81 -12.25 -7.55
C MET A 228 10.19 -11.39 -6.34
N ALA A 229 10.74 -10.20 -6.57
CA ALA A 229 11.03 -9.25 -5.50
C ALA A 229 9.78 -8.86 -4.72
N ASN A 230 8.66 -8.61 -5.42
CA ASN A 230 7.38 -8.31 -4.79
C ASN A 230 6.90 -9.45 -3.87
N HIS A 231 6.98 -10.72 -4.33
CA HIS A 231 6.64 -11.86 -3.48
C HIS A 231 7.55 -11.97 -2.25
N CYS A 232 8.87 -11.77 -2.42
CA CYS A 232 9.82 -11.78 -1.30
C CYS A 232 9.51 -10.69 -0.27
N LEU A 233 9.23 -9.46 -0.71
CA LEU A 233 8.91 -8.34 0.17
C LEU A 233 7.55 -8.53 0.85
N GLN A 234 6.56 -9.12 0.17
CA GLN A 234 5.30 -9.50 0.80
C GLN A 234 5.53 -10.54 1.92
N CYS A 235 6.40 -11.54 1.71
CA CYS A 235 6.75 -12.48 2.77
C CYS A 235 7.39 -11.77 3.99
N ILE A 236 8.34 -10.86 3.76
CA ILE A 236 8.97 -10.06 4.84
C ILE A 236 7.92 -9.21 5.57
N SER A 237 7.04 -8.55 4.83
CA SER A 237 5.96 -7.73 5.36
C SER A 237 4.95 -8.54 6.19
N GLN A 238 4.63 -9.78 5.79
CA GLN A 238 3.78 -10.69 6.56
C GLN A 238 4.48 -11.18 7.84
N LEU A 239 5.79 -11.40 7.82
CA LEU A 239 6.55 -11.71 9.03
C LEU A 239 6.55 -10.51 10.00
N ALA A 240 6.63 -9.28 9.46
CA ALA A 240 6.53 -8.05 10.25
C ALA A 240 5.15 -7.82 10.90
N SER A 241 4.09 -8.48 10.41
CA SER A 241 2.73 -8.35 10.95
C SER A 241 2.36 -9.42 11.98
N LEU A 242 3.29 -10.32 12.33
CA LEU A 242 3.04 -11.44 13.24
C LEU A 242 2.56 -10.96 14.62
N ASN A 243 1.37 -11.40 15.02
CA ASN A 243 0.73 -10.99 16.27
C ASN A 243 -0.18 -12.08 16.87
N GLY A 244 -0.71 -11.80 18.06
CA GLY A 244 -1.67 -12.68 18.73
C GLY A 244 -1.03 -13.83 19.53
N PRO A 245 -1.76 -14.94 19.76
CA PRO A 245 -1.38 -16.00 20.69
C PRO A 245 -0.21 -16.88 20.23
N VAL A 246 0.36 -16.59 19.05
CA VAL A 246 1.59 -17.25 18.57
C VAL A 246 2.79 -16.96 19.48
N PHE A 247 2.77 -15.82 20.18
CA PHE A 247 3.76 -15.48 21.20
C PHE A 247 3.28 -15.96 22.57
N PRO A 248 4.02 -16.88 23.24
CA PRO A 248 3.63 -17.36 24.57
C PRO A 248 3.70 -16.28 25.66
N ASP A 249 4.56 -15.28 25.50
CA ASP A 249 4.75 -14.17 26.43
C ASP A 249 5.32 -12.93 25.72
N ASP A 250 5.28 -11.77 26.39
CA ASP A 250 5.82 -10.52 25.85
C ASP A 250 7.32 -10.60 25.55
N LYS A 251 8.07 -11.40 26.32
CA LYS A 251 9.52 -11.57 26.14
C LYS A 251 9.83 -12.20 24.78
N SER A 252 9.08 -13.21 24.37
CA SER A 252 9.22 -13.86 23.07
C SER A 252 8.89 -12.90 21.93
N LYS A 253 7.88 -12.03 22.10
CA LYS A 253 7.54 -10.98 21.14
C LYS A 253 8.66 -9.95 21.00
N CYS A 254 9.29 -9.55 22.11
CA CYS A 254 10.45 -8.66 22.13
C CYS A 254 11.68 -9.29 21.44
N GLN A 255 11.96 -10.56 21.73
CA GLN A 255 13.05 -11.30 21.08
C GLN A 255 12.82 -11.44 19.57
N TYR A 256 11.58 -11.69 19.15
CA TYR A 256 11.22 -11.77 17.74
C TYR A 256 11.42 -10.43 17.02
N LEU A 257 10.96 -9.31 17.61
CA LEU A 257 11.18 -7.99 17.03
C LEU A 257 12.69 -7.70 16.87
N ALA A 258 13.49 -7.99 17.90
CA ALA A 258 14.94 -7.80 17.84
C ALA A 258 15.60 -8.65 16.75
N PHE A 259 15.16 -9.91 16.57
CA PHE A 259 15.64 -10.78 15.49
C PHE A 259 15.25 -10.23 14.11
N LEU A 260 13.98 -9.84 13.94
CA LEU A 260 13.46 -9.31 12.68
C LEU A 260 14.22 -8.04 12.27
N LEU A 261 14.36 -7.07 13.18
CA LEU A 261 15.10 -5.83 12.90
C LEU A 261 16.60 -6.07 12.70
N GLY A 262 17.16 -7.04 13.44
CA GLY A 262 18.56 -7.47 13.27
C GLY A 262 18.88 -8.08 11.90
N ALA A 263 17.88 -8.61 11.19
CA ALA A 263 18.03 -9.07 9.81
C ALA A 263 17.64 -7.99 8.78
N PHE A 264 16.54 -7.29 9.03
CA PHE A 264 15.96 -6.33 8.09
C PHE A 264 16.80 -5.07 7.89
N LEU A 265 17.27 -4.45 8.98
CA LEU A 265 17.99 -3.17 8.89
C LEU A 265 19.37 -3.32 8.21
N PRO A 266 20.18 -4.35 8.50
CA PRO A 266 21.44 -4.56 7.77
C PRO A 266 21.23 -4.90 6.29
N MET A 267 20.18 -5.65 5.97
CA MET A 267 19.81 -5.94 4.58
C MET A 267 19.53 -4.63 3.83
N LEU A 268 18.68 -3.77 4.38
CA LEU A 268 18.33 -2.47 3.79
C LEU A 268 19.57 -1.57 3.61
N ALA A 269 20.48 -1.55 4.58
CA ALA A 269 21.71 -0.77 4.50
C ALA A 269 22.72 -1.31 3.44
N SER A 270 22.59 -2.58 3.05
CA SER A 270 23.50 -3.25 2.11
C SER A 270 23.07 -3.15 0.64
N ILE A 271 21.89 -2.56 0.37
CA ILE A 271 21.27 -2.60 -0.95
C ILE A 271 20.88 -1.21 -1.46
N GLU A 272 20.98 -1.01 -2.78
CA GLU A 272 20.34 0.09 -3.47
C GLU A 272 18.92 -0.33 -3.87
N LEU A 273 17.91 0.33 -3.31
CA LEU A 273 16.50 0.01 -3.57
C LEU A 273 16.13 0.32 -5.02
N GLN A 274 15.43 -0.62 -5.65
CA GLN A 274 14.79 -0.42 -6.95
C GLN A 274 13.39 0.16 -6.78
N ASP A 275 12.86 0.83 -7.80
CA ASP A 275 11.54 1.49 -7.77
C ASP A 275 10.43 0.56 -7.22
N PHE A 276 10.34 -0.67 -7.74
CA PHE A 276 9.34 -1.66 -7.34
C PHE A 276 9.54 -2.23 -5.92
N GLU A 277 10.70 -2.04 -5.29
CA GLU A 277 10.95 -2.54 -3.92
C GLU A 277 10.40 -1.57 -2.85
N ASN A 278 10.22 -0.29 -3.18
CA ASN A 278 9.90 0.76 -2.21
C ASN A 278 8.59 0.50 -1.45
N LEU A 279 7.52 0.12 -2.16
CA LEU A 279 6.22 -0.14 -1.53
C LEU A 279 6.28 -1.31 -0.53
N GLY A 280 7.01 -2.38 -0.88
CA GLY A 280 7.19 -3.54 0.00
C GLY A 280 7.99 -3.21 1.26
N ILE A 281 9.03 -2.37 1.13
CA ILE A 281 9.82 -1.86 2.26
C ILE A 281 8.97 -0.95 3.16
N ALA A 282 8.23 0.00 2.57
CA ALA A 282 7.35 0.90 3.32
C ALA A 282 6.27 0.13 4.09
N ASN A 283 5.63 -0.85 3.44
CA ASN A 283 4.63 -1.71 4.08
C ASN A 283 5.26 -2.56 5.22
N THR A 284 6.53 -2.95 5.10
CA THR A 284 7.24 -3.65 6.17
C THR A 284 7.44 -2.73 7.39
N PHE A 285 7.89 -1.47 7.20
CA PHE A 285 7.96 -0.50 8.28
C PHE A 285 6.60 -0.26 8.94
N LYS A 286 5.55 -0.06 8.13
CA LYS A 286 4.16 0.11 8.59
C LYS A 286 3.70 -1.05 9.46
N ASN A 287 3.92 -2.29 9.02
CA ASN A 287 3.56 -3.47 9.79
C ASN A 287 4.34 -3.60 11.10
N VAL A 288 5.66 -3.33 11.09
CA VAL A 288 6.47 -3.33 12.32
C VAL A 288 5.91 -2.29 13.30
N VAL A 289 5.72 -1.04 12.86
CA VAL A 289 5.24 0.00 13.78
C VAL A 289 3.84 -0.32 14.28
N ASN A 290 2.90 -0.76 13.44
CA ASN A 290 1.52 -1.04 13.84
C ASN A 290 1.42 -2.24 14.80
N THR A 291 2.20 -3.29 14.57
CA THR A 291 2.07 -4.58 15.26
C THR A 291 2.69 -4.61 16.66
N PHE A 292 3.83 -3.95 16.83
CA PHE A 292 4.60 -4.01 18.07
C PHE A 292 4.27 -2.82 18.99
N SER A 293 4.16 -3.07 20.29
CA SER A 293 3.79 -2.05 21.27
C SER A 293 4.96 -1.14 21.64
N ALA A 294 4.69 0.02 22.24
CA ALA A 294 5.74 0.90 22.78
C ALA A 294 6.67 0.16 23.76
N ALA A 295 6.12 -0.71 24.62
CA ALA A 295 6.91 -1.51 25.55
C ALA A 295 7.86 -2.49 24.83
N THR A 296 7.42 -3.06 23.71
CA THR A 296 8.27 -3.94 22.88
C THR A 296 9.42 -3.15 22.26
N PHE A 297 9.13 -1.97 21.69
CA PHE A 297 10.14 -1.07 21.15
C PHE A 297 11.15 -0.60 22.22
N MET A 298 10.72 -0.37 23.46
CA MET A 298 11.63 -0.01 24.56
C MET A 298 12.53 -1.16 25.05
N SER A 299 12.20 -2.39 24.69
CA SER A 299 12.97 -3.57 25.10
C SER A 299 14.14 -3.91 24.17
N ILE A 300 14.17 -3.34 22.96
CA ILE A 300 15.25 -3.59 22.00
C ILE A 300 16.50 -2.76 22.35
N PRO A 301 17.70 -3.18 21.93
CA PRO A 301 18.92 -2.40 22.16
C PRO A 301 18.84 -0.98 21.59
N SER A 302 19.38 0.01 22.30
CA SER A 302 19.32 1.43 21.89
C SER A 302 19.94 1.66 20.51
N GLU A 303 21.05 1.00 20.18
CA GLU A 303 21.70 1.08 18.86
C GLU A 303 20.78 0.59 17.73
N MET A 304 19.99 -0.47 17.99
CA MET A 304 19.03 -1.01 17.03
C MET A 304 17.85 -0.05 16.84
N MET A 305 17.37 0.57 17.92
CA MET A 305 16.35 1.61 17.85
C MET A 305 16.84 2.81 17.05
N GLU A 306 18.06 3.29 17.28
CA GLU A 306 18.65 4.40 16.52
C GLU A 306 18.79 4.05 15.03
N SER A 307 19.23 2.82 14.71
CA SER A 307 19.30 2.32 13.34
C SER A 307 17.91 2.24 12.69
N PHE A 308 16.90 1.78 13.42
CA PHE A 308 15.52 1.74 12.96
C PHE A 308 15.00 3.13 12.62
N LEU A 309 15.14 4.09 13.55
CA LEU A 309 14.71 5.47 13.34
C LEU A 309 15.47 6.15 12.20
N HIS A 310 16.78 5.89 12.08
CA HIS A 310 17.58 6.41 10.97
C HIS A 310 17.07 5.90 9.63
N ASN A 311 16.85 4.59 9.48
CA ASN A 311 16.35 4.01 8.24
C ASN A 311 14.91 4.47 7.94
N LEU A 312 14.02 4.49 8.94
CA LEU A 312 12.66 5.02 8.78
C LEU A 312 12.70 6.46 8.24
N THR A 313 13.53 7.31 8.83
CA THR A 313 13.69 8.71 8.40
C THR A 313 14.26 8.80 6.99
N HIS A 314 15.37 8.10 6.73
CA HIS A 314 16.05 8.14 5.44
C HIS A 314 15.13 7.70 4.29
N GLN A 315 14.43 6.57 4.48
CA GLN A 315 13.49 6.05 3.48
C GLN A 315 12.29 6.99 3.30
N THR A 316 11.75 7.57 4.38
CA THR A 316 10.66 8.57 4.29
C THR A 316 11.09 9.77 3.43
N CYS A 317 12.28 10.31 3.67
CA CYS A 317 12.80 11.45 2.93
C CYS A 317 13.09 11.11 1.46
N THR A 318 13.65 9.92 1.18
CA THR A 318 13.95 9.49 -0.19
C THR A 318 12.68 9.22 -0.99
N MET A 319 11.74 8.47 -0.43
CA MET A 319 10.45 8.21 -1.08
C MET A 319 9.64 9.49 -1.27
N GLY A 320 9.67 10.43 -0.31
CA GLY A 320 9.00 11.73 -0.46
C GLY A 320 9.56 12.57 -1.61
N ARG A 321 10.89 12.62 -1.78
CA ARG A 321 11.50 13.29 -2.95
C ARG A 321 11.10 12.63 -4.27
N SER A 322 11.08 11.30 -4.31
CA SER A 322 10.68 10.56 -5.50
C SER A 322 9.18 10.69 -5.80
N ALA A 323 8.31 10.79 -4.79
CA ALA A 323 6.87 10.98 -4.95
C ALA A 323 6.57 12.35 -5.59
N THR A 324 7.22 13.43 -5.12
CA THR A 324 7.06 14.74 -5.76
C THR A 324 7.59 14.75 -7.20
N MET A 325 8.65 13.99 -7.50
CA MET A 325 9.14 13.84 -8.87
C MET A 325 8.18 13.01 -9.75
N GLU A 326 7.53 12.00 -9.18
CA GLU A 326 6.52 11.17 -9.85
C GLU A 326 5.30 12.00 -10.25
N GLU A 327 4.86 12.89 -9.36
CA GLU A 327 3.82 13.88 -9.61
C GLU A 327 4.23 14.87 -10.72
N ALA A 328 5.43 15.48 -10.62
CA ALA A 328 5.92 16.42 -11.64
C ALA A 328 6.13 15.81 -13.03
N LEU A 329 6.22 14.47 -13.11
CA LEU A 329 6.39 13.72 -14.36
C LEU A 329 5.08 13.12 -14.89
N HIS A 330 3.94 13.30 -14.20
CA HIS A 330 2.63 12.74 -14.57
C HIS A 330 2.68 11.24 -14.85
N LYS A 331 3.36 10.47 -13.99
CA LYS A 331 3.43 9.02 -14.14
C LYS A 331 2.10 8.37 -13.77
N ASP A 332 1.63 7.46 -14.62
CA ASP A 332 0.42 6.66 -14.37
C ASP A 332 0.55 5.75 -13.12
N ASP A 333 1.74 5.21 -12.88
CA ASP A 333 2.03 4.33 -11.74
C ASP A 333 2.58 5.13 -10.56
N THR A 334 1.79 5.29 -9.49
CA THR A 334 2.12 6.13 -8.34
C THR A 334 2.78 5.38 -7.16
N VAL A 335 3.81 4.58 -7.46
CA VAL A 335 4.44 3.67 -6.48
C VAL A 335 5.12 4.43 -5.34
N TYR A 336 5.79 5.54 -5.64
CA TYR A 336 6.48 6.31 -4.62
C TYR A 336 5.52 7.07 -3.72
N MET A 337 4.42 7.58 -4.26
CA MET A 337 3.39 8.23 -3.45
C MET A 337 2.77 7.27 -2.44
N GLU A 338 2.33 6.08 -2.87
CA GLU A 338 1.76 5.08 -1.95
C GLU A 338 2.79 4.62 -0.90
N ALA A 339 4.05 4.40 -1.29
CA ALA A 339 5.11 4.05 -0.36
C ALA A 339 5.36 5.18 0.66
N TYR A 340 5.35 6.45 0.21
CA TYR A 340 5.54 7.61 1.08
C TYR A 340 4.40 7.75 2.10
N GLU A 341 3.15 7.55 1.70
CA GLU A 341 1.99 7.53 2.60
C GLU A 341 2.15 6.47 3.69
N TYR A 342 2.54 5.23 3.35
CA TYR A 342 2.78 4.18 4.34
C TYR A 342 3.90 4.54 5.32
N MET A 343 4.95 5.23 4.86
CA MET A 343 6.01 5.72 5.74
C MET A 343 5.51 6.81 6.68
N LEU A 344 4.68 7.75 6.20
CA LEU A 344 4.09 8.79 7.04
C LEU A 344 3.06 8.25 8.04
N GLU A 345 2.25 7.26 7.65
CA GLU A 345 1.38 6.52 8.57
C GLU A 345 2.20 5.84 9.68
N SER A 346 3.34 5.25 9.33
CA SER A 346 4.28 4.65 10.29
C SER A 346 4.80 5.70 11.27
N TRP A 347 5.13 6.90 10.80
CA TRP A 347 5.51 8.02 11.67
C TRP A 347 4.40 8.39 12.65
N MET A 348 3.16 8.50 12.16
CA MET A 348 2.02 8.86 13.00
C MET A 348 1.79 7.85 14.13
N GLU A 349 1.80 6.56 13.81
CA GLU A 349 1.61 5.53 14.81
C GLU A 349 2.79 5.48 15.80
N LEU A 350 4.02 5.64 15.32
CA LEU A 350 5.20 5.68 16.17
C LEU A 350 5.15 6.86 17.16
N VAL A 351 4.80 8.06 16.68
CA VAL A 351 4.66 9.27 17.50
C VAL A 351 3.56 9.09 18.54
N ASN A 352 2.43 8.49 18.17
CA ASN A 352 1.34 8.17 19.09
C ASN A 352 1.75 7.18 20.19
N LYS A 353 2.57 6.18 19.84
CA LYS A 353 3.08 5.16 20.79
C LYS A 353 4.12 5.73 21.76
N MET A 354 4.96 6.66 21.30
CA MET A 354 6.11 7.17 22.07
C MET A 354 5.80 8.42 22.89
N LYS A 355 4.57 8.93 22.85
CA LYS A 355 4.13 10.17 23.52
C LYS A 355 4.39 10.20 25.04
N ASP A 356 4.37 9.04 25.71
CA ASP A 356 4.44 8.93 27.18
C ASP A 356 5.85 8.61 27.70
N ILE A 357 6.86 8.45 26.84
CA ILE A 357 8.17 7.86 27.21
C ILE A 357 9.32 8.85 27.03
N SER A 358 9.59 9.30 25.81
CA SER A 358 10.51 10.41 25.53
C SER A 358 10.46 10.74 24.03
N VAL A 359 9.95 11.93 23.71
CA VAL A 359 9.82 12.42 22.32
C VAL A 359 11.14 13.01 21.82
N ASP A 360 12.12 13.24 22.70
CA ASP A 360 13.32 14.02 22.37
C ASP A 360 14.23 13.33 21.33
N SER A 361 14.28 12.00 21.30
CA SER A 361 15.03 11.26 20.27
C SER A 361 14.38 11.34 18.88
N LEU A 362 13.06 11.55 18.82
CA LEU A 362 12.32 11.69 17.56
C LEU A 362 12.44 13.10 16.98
N LYS A 363 12.64 14.14 17.80
CA LYS A 363 12.68 15.55 17.36
C LYS A 363 13.66 15.82 16.22
N PRO A 364 14.94 15.38 16.28
CA PRO A 364 15.87 15.59 15.17
C PRO A 364 15.42 14.92 13.86
N LYS A 365 14.77 13.76 13.96
CA LYS A 365 14.26 13.03 12.79
C LYS A 365 12.99 13.66 12.22
N ALA A 366 12.10 14.13 13.08
CA ALA A 366 10.94 14.91 12.67
C ALA A 366 11.34 16.19 11.92
N ILE A 367 12.41 16.87 12.37
CA ILE A 367 12.98 18.03 11.64
C ILE A 367 13.42 17.63 10.23
N GLU A 368 14.11 16.50 10.08
CA GLU A 368 14.62 16.02 8.79
C GLU A 368 13.48 15.71 7.79
N VAL A 369 12.45 14.98 8.25
CA VAL A 369 11.26 14.67 7.44
C VAL A 369 10.50 15.95 7.08
N PHE A 370 10.26 16.82 8.06
CA PHE A 370 9.56 18.09 7.83
C PHE A 370 10.30 18.99 6.84
N ASN A 371 11.62 19.15 7.00
CA ASN A 371 12.43 19.95 6.09
C ASN A 371 12.44 19.37 4.68
N THR A 372 12.51 18.04 4.55
CA THR A 372 12.48 17.39 3.24
C THR A 372 11.15 17.65 2.54
N TYR A 373 10.02 17.51 3.25
CA TYR A 373 8.71 17.82 2.68
C TYR A 373 8.62 19.27 2.18
N ILE A 374 9.03 20.24 3.01
CA ILE A 374 9.05 21.66 2.62
C ILE A 374 9.95 21.88 1.40
N GLN A 375 11.15 21.29 1.37
CA GLN A 375 12.06 21.41 0.24
C GLN A 375 11.46 20.85 -1.05
N CYS A 376 10.71 19.76 -1.00
CA CYS A 376 10.09 19.17 -2.19
C CYS A 376 9.01 20.07 -2.79
N HIS A 377 8.27 20.83 -1.97
CA HIS A 377 7.10 21.59 -2.41
C HIS A 377 7.36 23.10 -2.63
N ILE A 378 8.57 23.60 -2.39
CA ILE A 378 8.93 25.00 -2.66
C ILE A 378 9.99 25.11 -3.76
N SER A 379 9.92 26.18 -4.54
CA SER A 379 10.90 26.50 -5.57
C SER A 379 12.23 27.00 -4.98
N GLY A 380 13.28 27.03 -5.81
CA GLY A 380 14.61 27.50 -5.42
C GLY A 380 14.62 28.97 -4.94
N PRO A 381 15.59 29.39 -4.11
CA PRO A 381 16.81 28.67 -3.71
C PRO A 381 16.66 27.72 -2.50
N GLU A 382 15.54 27.79 -1.77
CA GLU A 382 15.37 26.99 -0.53
C GLU A 382 14.80 25.59 -0.76
N GLY A 383 14.22 25.30 -1.93
CA GLY A 383 13.67 23.98 -2.27
C GLY A 383 14.08 23.48 -3.64
N THR A 384 13.49 22.35 -4.00
CA THR A 384 13.83 21.52 -5.17
C THR A 384 12.62 21.25 -6.06
N ARG A 385 11.48 21.92 -5.86
CA ARG A 385 10.31 21.78 -6.73
C ARG A 385 10.70 22.17 -8.16
N THR A 386 10.72 21.19 -9.06
CA THR A 386 11.09 21.36 -10.46
C THR A 386 9.97 22.07 -11.21
N GLN A 387 10.34 23.09 -12.00
CA GLN A 387 9.43 23.78 -12.93
C GLN A 387 9.44 23.13 -14.32
N ASP A 388 10.43 22.27 -14.59
CA ASP A 388 10.67 21.63 -15.89
C ASP A 388 9.89 20.30 -16.07
N GLY A 389 8.85 20.07 -15.26
CA GLY A 389 7.84 19.07 -15.58
C GLY A 389 7.15 19.45 -16.90
N MET A 390 6.47 18.50 -17.54
CA MET A 390 5.73 18.73 -18.80
C MET A 390 4.72 19.91 -18.71
N ASP A 391 4.43 20.38 -17.49
CA ASP A 391 3.53 21.50 -17.14
C ASP A 391 3.96 22.87 -17.65
N ALA A 392 5.26 23.19 -17.78
CA ALA A 392 5.66 24.52 -18.26
C ALA A 392 5.23 24.80 -19.73
N ALA A 393 4.83 23.76 -20.48
CA ALA A 393 4.43 23.86 -21.88
C ALA A 393 2.96 23.46 -22.16
N LEU A 394 2.24 22.92 -21.18
CA LEU A 394 0.90 22.34 -21.37
C LEU A 394 -0.18 22.89 -20.44
N GLU A 395 0.07 23.96 -19.67
CA GLU A 395 -0.94 24.70 -18.85
C GLU A 395 -2.18 25.25 -19.64
N ASP A 396 -2.39 24.85 -20.89
CA ASP A 396 -3.63 25.05 -21.64
C ASP A 396 -4.48 23.76 -21.73
N SER A 397 -4.09 22.66 -21.06
CA SER A 397 -4.97 21.51 -20.86
C SER A 397 -5.93 21.82 -19.72
N ASP A 398 -7.21 21.98 -20.06
CA ASP A 398 -8.33 22.08 -19.14
C ASP A 398 -8.08 21.27 -17.85
N VAL A 399 -7.83 21.95 -16.72
CA VAL A 399 -7.95 21.33 -15.40
C VAL A 399 -9.38 20.81 -15.33
N ASP A 400 -9.55 19.50 -15.45
CA ASP A 400 -10.87 18.88 -15.41
C ASP A 400 -11.54 19.33 -14.10
N GLU A 401 -12.81 19.76 -14.15
CA GLU A 401 -13.62 20.11 -12.95
C GLU A 401 -13.75 18.94 -11.93
N ILE A 402 -13.14 17.80 -12.23
CA ILE A 402 -13.10 16.56 -11.47
C ILE A 402 -11.79 16.44 -10.64
N GLU A 403 -10.75 17.25 -10.91
CA GLU A 403 -9.51 17.18 -10.14
C GLU A 403 -9.75 17.61 -8.68
N GLU A 404 -9.42 16.72 -7.74
CA GLU A 404 -9.60 16.98 -6.31
C GLU A 404 -8.64 18.08 -5.84
N ASP A 405 -9.16 19.06 -5.11
CA ASP A 405 -8.35 20.12 -4.48
C ASP A 405 -7.22 19.49 -3.63
N ASP A 406 -5.98 20.02 -3.74
CA ASP A 406 -4.79 19.52 -3.04
C ASP A 406 -5.02 19.31 -1.54
N ARG A 407 -5.89 20.15 -0.94
CA ARG A 407 -6.25 20.04 0.48
C ARG A 407 -6.99 18.74 0.83
N GLU A 408 -7.68 18.13 -0.13
CA GLU A 408 -8.41 16.86 -0.01
C GLU A 408 -7.51 15.71 -0.43
N ARG A 409 -6.88 15.82 -1.61
CA ARG A 409 -5.96 14.81 -2.16
C ARG A 409 -4.80 14.50 -1.21
N PHE A 410 -4.16 15.53 -0.64
CA PHE A 410 -3.00 15.39 0.25
C PHE A 410 -3.34 15.54 1.73
N GLY A 411 -4.63 15.47 2.10
CA GLY A 411 -5.10 15.75 3.46
C GLY A 411 -4.41 14.90 4.54
N ASP A 412 -4.23 13.60 4.29
CA ASP A 412 -3.57 12.69 5.23
C ASP A 412 -2.06 12.97 5.34
N VAL A 413 -1.39 13.24 4.22
CA VAL A 413 0.02 13.63 4.16
C VAL A 413 0.25 14.93 4.93
N LEU A 414 -0.55 15.96 4.67
CA LEU A 414 -0.50 17.25 5.36
C LEU A 414 -0.74 17.09 6.86
N CYS A 415 -1.66 16.20 7.26
CA CYS A 415 -1.90 15.89 8.67
C CYS A 415 -0.68 15.25 9.35
N CYS A 416 0.00 14.34 8.66
CA CYS A 416 1.22 13.69 9.14
C CYS A 416 2.36 14.70 9.30
N ILE A 417 2.63 15.49 8.26
CA ILE A 417 3.66 16.53 8.26
C ILE A 417 3.37 17.60 9.32
N GLY A 418 2.11 18.00 9.45
CA GLY A 418 1.66 18.89 10.51
C GLY A 418 2.00 18.31 11.88
N THR A 419 1.70 17.04 12.14
CA THR A 419 2.01 16.39 13.43
C THR A 419 3.51 16.36 13.73
N LEU A 420 4.36 16.06 12.74
CA LEU A 420 5.81 16.14 12.90
C LEU A 420 6.27 17.58 13.18
N ALA A 421 5.71 18.57 12.48
CA ALA A 421 5.99 19.99 12.70
C ALA A 421 5.64 20.42 14.14
N ARG A 422 4.56 19.89 14.72
CA ARG A 422 4.11 20.15 16.09
C ARG A 422 5.01 19.53 17.17
N MET A 423 5.82 18.53 16.83
CA MET A 423 6.84 17.99 17.75
C MET A 423 8.04 18.92 17.91
N VAL A 424 8.26 19.80 16.93
CA VAL A 424 9.42 20.71 16.86
C VAL A 424 9.00 22.14 16.51
N PRO A 425 8.07 22.75 17.27
CA PRO A 425 7.51 24.07 16.96
C PRO A 425 8.57 25.18 17.04
N TYR A 426 9.65 24.97 17.80
CA TYR A 426 10.80 25.86 17.87
C TYR A 426 11.59 25.94 16.56
N HIS A 427 11.42 24.96 15.65
CA HIS A 427 12.08 24.89 14.34
C HIS A 427 11.08 25.13 13.21
N SER A 428 9.94 24.43 13.23
CA SER A 428 8.96 24.45 12.12
C SER A 428 8.32 25.83 11.93
N ILE A 429 7.87 26.49 13.00
CA ILE A 429 7.19 27.79 12.93
C ILE A 429 8.14 28.90 12.43
N PRO A 430 9.38 29.06 12.97
CA PRO A 430 10.31 30.04 12.43
C PRO A 430 10.70 29.79 10.97
N LEU A 431 10.82 28.52 10.54
CA LEU A 431 11.11 28.19 9.15
C LEU A 431 9.97 28.65 8.24
N LEU A 432 8.74 28.20 8.51
CA LEU A 432 7.54 28.58 7.74
C LEU A 432 7.35 30.10 7.69
N SER A 433 7.55 30.79 8.81
CA SER A 433 7.40 32.25 8.86
C SER A 433 8.42 32.97 7.98
N LYS A 434 9.67 32.50 7.93
CA LYS A 434 10.71 33.11 7.11
C LYS A 434 10.46 32.92 5.62
N ILE A 435 10.15 31.68 5.20
CA ILE A 435 9.88 31.39 3.78
C ILE A 435 8.61 32.10 3.31
N LEU A 436 7.56 32.15 4.14
CA LEU A 436 6.32 32.89 3.83
C LEU A 436 6.60 34.37 3.60
N GLU A 437 7.33 35.02 4.53
CA GLU A 437 7.63 36.45 4.41
C GLU A 437 8.49 36.79 3.19
N ASP A 438 9.47 35.95 2.87
CA ASP A 438 10.28 36.11 1.65
C ASP A 438 9.41 35.99 0.40
N ARG A 439 8.59 34.94 0.28
CA ARG A 439 7.72 34.73 -0.89
C ARG A 439 6.68 35.83 -1.06
N ILE A 440 6.07 36.30 0.03
CA ILE A 440 5.15 37.46 0.01
C ILE A 440 5.88 38.72 -0.46
N SER A 441 7.11 38.96 0.00
CA SER A 441 7.89 40.13 -0.40
C SER A 441 8.24 40.09 -1.89
N ARG A 442 8.58 38.90 -2.42
CA ARG A 442 8.83 38.69 -3.86
C ARG A 442 7.55 38.89 -4.68
N LEU A 443 6.43 38.31 -4.25
CA LEU A 443 5.13 38.48 -4.90
C LEU A 443 4.73 39.96 -4.96
N HIS A 444 4.83 40.67 -3.84
CA HIS A 444 4.53 42.09 -3.77
C HIS A 444 5.38 42.90 -4.75
N GLY A 445 6.70 42.62 -4.82
CA GLY A 445 7.60 43.27 -5.76
C GLY A 445 7.24 43.02 -7.23
N GLN A 446 6.80 41.81 -7.58
CA GLN A 446 6.39 41.49 -8.96
C GLN A 446 5.07 42.14 -9.34
N LEU A 447 4.08 42.13 -8.45
CA LEU A 447 2.80 42.83 -8.67
C LEU A 447 2.99 44.35 -8.80
N GLN A 448 3.91 44.94 -8.02
CA GLN A 448 4.27 46.35 -8.16
C GLN A 448 4.90 46.67 -9.52
N ARG A 449 5.78 45.80 -10.04
CA ARG A 449 6.34 45.97 -11.39
C ARG A 449 5.25 45.90 -12.45
N LEU A 450 4.34 44.94 -12.36
CA LEU A 450 3.19 44.85 -13.27
C LEU A 450 2.33 46.11 -13.24
N GLN A 451 2.09 46.67 -12.05
CA GLN A 451 1.37 47.93 -11.90
C GLN A 451 2.08 49.10 -12.59
N GLN A 452 3.41 49.19 -12.47
CA GLN A 452 4.21 50.23 -13.13
C GLN A 452 4.17 50.09 -14.65
N PHE A 453 4.36 48.88 -15.18
CA PHE A 453 4.29 48.61 -16.61
C PHE A 453 2.89 48.88 -17.20
N ALA A 454 1.83 48.51 -16.48
CA ALA A 454 0.46 48.80 -16.88
C ALA A 454 0.17 50.33 -16.91
N ALA A 455 0.78 51.10 -16.02
CA ALA A 455 0.66 52.56 -15.99
C ALA A 455 1.41 53.24 -17.16
N GLU A 456 2.46 52.62 -17.70
CA GLU A 456 3.26 53.11 -18.83
C GLU A 456 2.70 52.70 -20.21
N GLY A 457 1.55 52.01 -20.24
CA GLY A 457 0.82 51.69 -21.48
C GLY A 457 1.54 50.71 -22.40
N HIS A 458 2.47 49.91 -21.88
CA HIS A 458 3.15 48.87 -22.64
C HIS A 458 2.29 47.61 -22.66
N ASP A 459 1.96 47.13 -23.87
CA ASP A 459 1.31 45.84 -24.09
C ASP A 459 2.41 44.77 -24.01
N VAL A 460 2.52 44.10 -22.86
CA VAL A 460 3.57 43.12 -22.63
C VAL A 460 2.90 41.77 -22.45
N SER A 461 3.21 40.83 -23.34
CA SER A 461 3.10 39.39 -23.03
C SER A 461 4.13 39.08 -21.94
N MET A 462 3.81 39.48 -20.71
CA MET A 462 4.64 39.24 -19.54
C MET A 462 4.63 37.74 -19.27
N ASP A 463 5.82 37.18 -19.12
CA ASP A 463 5.99 35.81 -18.63
C ASP A 463 5.44 35.73 -17.19
N THR A 464 4.26 35.13 -17.03
CA THR A 464 3.57 34.93 -15.76
C THR A 464 4.05 33.67 -15.02
N SER A 465 4.95 32.88 -15.60
CA SER A 465 5.48 31.66 -14.97
C SER A 465 6.09 31.94 -13.60
N TYR A 466 6.74 33.08 -13.41
CA TYR A 466 7.28 33.45 -12.11
C TYR A 466 6.21 33.71 -11.05
N LEU A 467 5.02 34.17 -11.45
CA LEU A 467 3.88 34.33 -10.55
C LEU A 467 3.28 32.99 -10.19
N THR A 468 3.08 32.07 -11.16
CA THR A 468 2.54 30.73 -10.90
C THR A 468 3.43 29.98 -9.92
N VAL A 469 4.75 30.08 -10.08
CA VAL A 469 5.73 29.53 -9.13
C VAL A 469 5.56 30.09 -7.72
N LEU A 470 5.41 31.41 -7.58
CA LEU A 470 5.21 32.05 -6.27
C LEU A 470 3.86 31.68 -5.67
N TYR A 471 2.81 31.53 -6.48
CA TYR A 471 1.49 31.12 -6.03
C TYR A 471 1.50 29.69 -5.49
N GLU A 472 2.13 28.77 -6.21
CA GLU A 472 2.35 27.40 -5.75
C GLU A 472 3.15 27.35 -4.45
N ASP A 473 4.26 28.08 -4.36
CA ASP A 473 5.06 28.12 -3.14
C ASP A 473 4.22 28.62 -1.94
N LEU A 474 3.48 29.71 -2.12
CA LEU A 474 2.61 30.26 -1.08
C LEU A 474 1.46 29.32 -0.72
N HIS A 475 0.88 28.63 -1.71
CA HIS A 475 -0.18 27.65 -1.52
C HIS A 475 0.27 26.53 -0.58
N TRP A 476 1.38 25.84 -0.91
CA TRP A 476 1.93 24.75 -0.09
C TRP A 476 2.39 25.22 1.29
N ILE A 477 3.02 26.40 1.39
CA ILE A 477 3.43 26.97 2.69
C ILE A 477 2.21 27.18 3.59
N ILE A 478 1.10 27.70 3.05
CA ILE A 478 -0.12 27.97 3.83
C ILE A 478 -0.85 26.68 4.20
N LEU A 479 -0.92 25.68 3.30
CA LEU A 479 -1.47 24.36 3.60
C LEU A 479 -0.76 23.72 4.80
N VAL A 480 0.57 23.68 4.77
CA VAL A 480 1.37 23.14 5.88
C VAL A 480 1.25 23.98 7.14
N ALA A 481 1.29 25.32 7.01
CA ALA A 481 1.12 26.22 8.14
C ALA A 481 -0.21 25.99 8.85
N ARG A 482 -1.29 25.72 8.12
CA ARG A 482 -2.61 25.45 8.69
C ARG A 482 -2.67 24.17 9.51
N GLU A 483 -2.08 23.07 9.03
CA GLU A 483 -2.07 21.82 9.79
C GLU A 483 -1.17 21.93 11.02
N ASN A 484 -0.10 22.72 10.92
CA ASN A 484 0.68 23.15 12.07
C ASN A 484 -0.22 23.93 13.05
N ASP A 485 -1.03 24.88 12.58
CA ASP A 485 -1.92 25.77 13.37
C ASP A 485 -3.05 25.09 14.16
N SER A 486 -3.11 23.76 14.20
CA SER A 486 -4.08 22.98 15.01
C SER A 486 -3.85 23.00 16.53
N PHE A 487 -2.92 23.80 17.02
CA PHE A 487 -2.42 23.71 18.39
C PHE A 487 -3.47 24.05 19.47
N LEU A 488 -4.45 24.93 19.20
CA LEU A 488 -5.46 25.40 20.17
C LEU A 488 -6.85 24.75 20.05
N LEU A 489 -7.04 23.68 19.28
CA LEU A 489 -8.33 22.99 19.28
C LEU A 489 -8.68 22.58 20.72
N SER A 490 -9.78 23.14 21.24
CA SER A 490 -10.33 22.71 22.53
C SER A 490 -10.55 21.19 22.48
N GLN A 491 -10.45 20.50 23.62
CA GLN A 491 -10.68 19.05 23.73
C GLN A 491 -11.96 18.57 23.03
N HIS A 492 -12.96 19.44 22.88
CA HIS A 492 -14.22 19.15 22.20
C HIS A 492 -14.14 19.11 20.66
N LEU A 493 -13.23 19.85 20.02
CA LEU A 493 -13.05 19.81 18.56
C LEU A 493 -12.03 18.74 18.12
N LEU A 494 -11.17 18.29 19.03
CA LEU A 494 -10.20 17.19 18.83
C LEU A 494 -10.86 15.81 18.68
N GLN A 495 -12.11 15.62 19.09
CA GLN A 495 -12.82 14.35 18.90
C GLN A 495 -13.16 14.03 17.44
N ARG A 496 -13.01 14.99 16.50
CA ARG A 496 -13.32 14.79 15.08
C ARG A 496 -12.10 14.53 14.19
N SER A 497 -10.87 14.76 14.65
CA SER A 497 -9.69 14.29 13.91
C SER A 497 -9.23 12.96 14.50
N LYS A 498 -9.13 11.92 13.67
CA LYS A 498 -8.74 10.57 14.10
C LYS A 498 -7.33 10.49 14.73
N PHE A 499 -6.54 11.57 14.67
CA PHE A 499 -5.08 11.52 14.89
C PHE A 499 -4.48 12.62 15.77
N CYS A 500 -5.26 13.53 16.37
CA CYS A 500 -4.69 14.62 17.19
C CYS A 500 -4.74 14.32 18.70
N HIS A 501 -3.75 13.58 19.21
CA HIS A 501 -3.55 13.43 20.66
C HIS A 501 -2.18 13.93 21.16
N LEU A 502 -1.31 14.43 20.27
CA LEU A 502 -0.06 15.06 20.66
C LEU A 502 -0.30 16.47 21.20
N ASN A 503 -0.64 16.55 22.48
CA ASN A 503 -0.71 17.78 23.25
C ASN A 503 0.67 18.09 23.83
N GLU A 504 1.64 18.54 23.02
CA GLU A 504 2.61 19.47 23.58
C GLU A 504 1.80 20.69 24.00
N ARG A 505 1.50 20.77 25.30
CA ARG A 505 0.65 21.81 25.88
C ARG A 505 1.28 23.14 25.51
N ILE A 506 0.68 23.90 24.58
CA ILE A 506 1.11 25.24 24.15
C ILE A 506 1.67 26.05 25.32
N ALA A 507 1.02 25.99 26.49
CA ALA A 507 1.45 26.56 27.76
C ALA A 507 2.95 26.43 28.12
N THR A 508 3.67 25.43 27.61
CA THR A 508 5.10 25.19 27.89
C THR A 508 6.05 25.78 26.85
N TRP A 509 5.53 26.35 25.76
CA TRP A 509 6.37 26.91 24.70
C TRP A 509 7.12 28.15 25.15
N SER A 510 8.31 28.33 24.56
CA SER A 510 9.11 29.54 24.78
C SER A 510 8.39 30.78 24.24
N ARG A 511 8.58 31.94 24.89
CA ARG A 511 8.09 33.24 24.39
C ARG A 511 8.53 33.52 22.95
N THR A 512 9.69 33.00 22.56
CA THR A 512 10.22 33.12 21.19
C THR A 512 9.35 32.37 20.19
N THR A 513 8.94 31.14 20.49
CA THR A 513 8.07 30.33 19.63
C THR A 513 6.74 31.02 19.37
N TYR A 514 6.11 31.59 20.42
CA TYR A 514 4.87 32.38 20.27
C TYR A 514 5.04 33.60 19.38
N ARG A 515 6.16 34.30 19.49
CA ARG A 515 6.44 35.46 18.64
C ARG A 515 6.51 35.06 17.17
N TRP A 516 7.12 33.91 16.86
CA TRP A 516 7.16 33.37 15.51
C TRP A 516 5.77 32.93 15.02
N LEU A 517 4.91 32.41 15.88
CA LEU A 517 3.53 32.09 15.53
C LEU A 517 2.74 33.36 15.15
N VAL A 518 2.80 34.39 15.99
CA VAL A 518 2.15 35.68 15.68
C VAL A 518 2.71 36.27 14.38
N ARG A 519 4.02 36.12 14.13
CA ARG A 519 4.67 36.55 12.89
C ARG A 519 4.19 35.77 11.66
N LEU A 520 4.02 34.46 11.78
CA LEU A 520 3.46 33.60 10.72
C LEU A 520 2.04 34.05 10.35
N VAL A 521 1.16 34.20 11.33
CA VAL A 521 -0.22 34.69 11.14
C VAL A 521 -0.23 36.09 10.53
N SER A 522 0.63 36.98 11.03
CA SER A 522 0.80 38.33 10.46
C SER A 522 1.26 38.27 8.99
N GLY A 523 2.07 37.28 8.63
CA GLY A 523 2.44 36.99 7.24
C GLY A 523 1.22 36.70 6.37
N VAL A 524 0.32 35.83 6.82
CA VAL A 524 -0.93 35.53 6.08
C VAL A 524 -1.80 36.77 5.90
N PHE A 525 -1.94 37.62 6.92
CA PHE A 525 -2.64 38.90 6.78
C PHE A 525 -1.94 39.87 5.82
N ARG A 526 -0.60 39.88 5.78
CA ARG A 526 0.14 40.66 4.78
C ARG A 526 -0.10 40.16 3.36
N LEU A 527 -0.23 38.84 3.17
CA LEU A 527 -0.59 38.29 1.86
C LEU A 527 -1.98 38.78 1.43
N CYS A 528 -2.97 38.73 2.32
CA CYS A 528 -4.31 39.27 2.06
C CYS A 528 -4.26 40.75 1.65
N GLU A 529 -3.43 41.55 2.32
CA GLU A 529 -3.25 42.96 1.98
C GLU A 529 -2.55 43.16 0.61
N VAL A 530 -1.60 42.29 0.25
CA VAL A 530 -0.97 42.31 -1.08
C VAL A 530 -1.99 41.98 -2.18
N GLU A 531 -2.81 40.94 -1.97
CA GLU A 531 -3.89 40.56 -2.89
C GLU A 531 -4.94 41.68 -3.01
N ARG A 532 -5.37 42.24 -1.89
CA ARG A 532 -6.33 43.36 -1.85
C ARG A 532 -5.82 44.57 -2.62
N ARG A 533 -4.55 44.95 -2.45
CA ARG A 533 -3.92 46.05 -3.21
C ARG A 533 -3.83 45.74 -4.70
N ALA A 534 -3.59 44.49 -5.07
CA ALA A 534 -3.58 44.08 -6.48
C ALA A 534 -4.98 44.22 -7.10
N VAL A 535 -6.04 43.84 -6.38
CA VAL A 535 -7.44 44.07 -6.80
C VAL A 535 -7.73 45.56 -6.95
N ASP A 536 -7.36 46.39 -5.96
CA ASP A 536 -7.54 47.85 -6.01
C ASP A 536 -6.80 48.48 -7.21
N ALA A 537 -5.64 47.90 -7.58
CA ALA A 537 -4.83 48.30 -8.72
C ALA A 537 -5.33 47.73 -10.07
N LYS A 538 -6.49 47.06 -10.11
CA LYS A 538 -7.08 46.40 -11.29
C LYS A 538 -6.21 45.27 -11.87
N LEU A 539 -5.40 44.61 -11.05
CA LEU A 539 -4.59 43.45 -11.41
C LEU A 539 -5.28 42.12 -11.11
N THR A 540 -6.62 42.09 -11.04
CA THR A 540 -7.39 40.88 -10.67
C THR A 540 -7.08 39.68 -11.55
N GLY A 541 -6.81 39.90 -12.85
CA GLY A 541 -6.45 38.82 -13.78
C GLY A 541 -5.08 38.18 -13.52
N TYR A 542 -4.26 38.74 -12.62
CA TYR A 542 -2.95 38.22 -12.27
C TYR A 542 -2.92 37.53 -10.91
N ILE A 543 -4.02 37.46 -10.16
CA ILE A 543 -4.08 36.83 -8.83
C ILE A 543 -4.52 35.37 -8.97
N SER A 544 -3.98 34.45 -8.15
CA SER A 544 -4.39 33.04 -8.13
C SER A 544 -5.65 32.82 -7.28
N PRO A 545 -6.75 32.30 -7.86
CA PRO A 545 -7.95 31.92 -7.10
C PRO A 545 -7.69 30.80 -6.09
N GLN A 546 -6.81 29.84 -6.41
CA GLN A 546 -6.42 28.74 -5.54
C GLN A 546 -5.68 29.25 -4.29
N LEU A 547 -4.77 30.21 -4.45
CA LEU A 547 -4.08 30.83 -3.32
C LEU A 547 -5.04 31.58 -2.41
N ILE A 548 -5.98 32.35 -2.97
CA ILE A 548 -7.02 33.04 -2.20
C ILE A 548 -7.87 32.02 -1.43
N SER A 549 -8.33 30.96 -2.10
CA SER A 549 -9.12 29.88 -1.48
C SER A 549 -8.38 29.26 -0.29
N THR A 550 -7.08 29.00 -0.46
CA THR A 550 -6.19 28.42 0.56
C THR A 550 -5.98 29.36 1.73
N THR A 551 -5.78 30.65 1.45
CA THR A 551 -5.64 31.71 2.46
C THR A 551 -6.93 31.85 3.28
N MET A 552 -8.09 31.86 2.64
CA MET A 552 -9.38 31.90 3.33
C MET A 552 -9.63 30.64 4.15
N TRP A 553 -9.20 29.48 3.65
CA TRP A 553 -9.28 28.21 4.37
C TRP A 553 -8.40 28.15 5.61
N PHE A 554 -7.21 28.78 5.56
CA PHE A 554 -6.36 29.02 6.73
C PHE A 554 -7.06 29.94 7.73
N LEU A 555 -7.49 31.14 7.30
CA LEU A 555 -8.11 32.15 8.17
C LEU A 555 -9.40 31.65 8.83
N HIS A 556 -10.18 30.83 8.14
CA HIS A 556 -11.35 30.18 8.71
C HIS A 556 -11.00 29.22 9.85
N ARG A 557 -9.93 28.43 9.74
CA ARG A 557 -9.48 27.55 10.84
C ARG A 557 -8.84 28.34 11.98
N TRP A 558 -8.01 29.31 11.63
CA TRP A 558 -7.31 30.18 12.58
C TRP A 558 -8.29 30.99 13.42
N SER A 559 -9.28 31.66 12.81
CA SER A 559 -10.27 32.48 13.53
C SER A 559 -11.09 31.66 14.53
N ARG A 560 -11.40 30.41 14.21
CA ARG A 560 -12.10 29.50 15.13
C ARG A 560 -11.27 29.06 16.33
N SER A 561 -9.95 29.19 16.26
CA SER A 561 -9.01 28.61 17.23
C SER A 561 -8.24 29.67 18.03
N TYR A 562 -7.93 30.83 17.43
CA TYR A 562 -7.02 31.84 18.00
C TYR A 562 -7.63 33.24 18.11
N LEU A 563 -8.77 33.51 17.46
CA LEU A 563 -9.43 34.81 17.54
C LEU A 563 -10.45 34.80 18.69
N LEU A 564 -10.30 35.74 19.62
CA LEU A 564 -11.15 35.84 20.83
C LEU A 564 -11.24 34.53 21.63
N PRO A 565 -10.11 33.84 21.92
CA PRO A 565 -10.14 32.55 22.60
C PRO A 565 -10.83 32.68 23.96
N ASP A 566 -11.72 31.73 24.28
CA ASP A 566 -12.35 31.68 25.58
C ASP A 566 -11.41 30.98 26.57
N GLU A 567 -10.84 31.78 27.47
CA GLU A 567 -9.87 31.36 28.49
C GLU A 567 -10.38 30.19 29.36
N ASN A 568 -11.70 30.01 29.49
CA ASN A 568 -12.28 28.94 30.29
C ASN A 568 -12.03 27.53 29.70
N TYR A 569 -11.74 27.41 28.40
CA TYR A 569 -11.45 26.11 27.77
C TYR A 569 -10.00 25.67 27.93
N TYR A 570 -9.13 26.51 28.50
CA TYR A 570 -7.69 26.26 28.55
C TYR A 570 -7.15 26.40 29.97
N ALA A 571 -6.39 25.41 30.43
CA ALA A 571 -5.74 25.48 31.74
C ALA A 571 -4.72 26.64 31.82
N HIS A 572 -4.05 26.92 30.70
CA HIS A 572 -3.09 28.02 30.56
C HIS A 572 -3.07 28.51 29.11
N VAL A 573 -3.16 29.82 28.90
CA VAL A 573 -3.00 30.48 27.59
C VAL A 573 -1.82 31.45 27.66
N SER A 574 -1.01 31.52 26.61
CA SER A 574 0.12 32.45 26.58
C SER A 574 -0.34 33.90 26.53
N HIS A 575 0.27 34.72 27.39
CA HIS A 575 0.06 36.16 27.38
C HIS A 575 0.35 36.77 26.01
N ALA A 576 1.34 36.28 25.26
CA ALA A 576 1.64 36.82 23.93
C ALA A 576 0.45 36.64 22.98
N LEU A 577 -0.21 35.49 23.04
CA LEU A 577 -1.40 35.21 22.24
C LEU A 577 -2.59 36.07 22.69
N LEU A 578 -2.87 36.12 24.00
CA LEU A 578 -3.97 36.94 24.54
C LEU A 578 -3.76 38.43 24.25
N SER A 579 -2.53 38.93 24.33
CA SER A 579 -2.23 40.32 24.02
C SER A 579 -2.36 40.65 22.53
N SER A 580 -2.31 39.65 21.64
CA SER A 580 -2.42 39.84 20.20
C SER A 580 -3.86 39.60 19.71
N PHE A 581 -4.54 38.57 20.22
CA PHE A 581 -5.82 38.10 19.67
C PHE A 581 -6.89 37.79 20.75
N GLY A 582 -6.65 38.17 22.00
CA GLY A 582 -7.63 38.07 23.10
C GLY A 582 -8.82 39.01 22.93
N ARG A 583 -9.83 38.87 23.79
CA ARG A 583 -11.10 39.64 23.69
C ARG A 583 -10.91 41.15 23.68
N ASP A 584 -9.95 41.62 24.48
CA ASP A 584 -9.64 43.04 24.64
C ASP A 584 -8.36 43.46 23.89
N ALA A 585 -7.85 42.62 22.98
CA ALA A 585 -6.63 42.93 22.23
C ALA A 585 -6.93 43.78 20.99
N ASP A 586 -6.14 44.83 20.77
CA ASP A 586 -6.22 45.67 19.57
C ASP A 586 -6.10 44.85 18.27
N GLY A 587 -5.27 43.80 18.29
CA GLY A 587 -5.10 42.90 17.15
C GLY A 587 -6.35 42.06 16.86
N ALA A 588 -7.13 41.68 17.88
CA ALA A 588 -8.41 41.01 17.66
C ALA A 588 -9.44 41.97 17.06
N GLN A 589 -9.50 43.21 17.55
CA GLN A 589 -10.41 44.23 17.00
C GLN A 589 -10.05 44.65 15.57
N TRP A 590 -8.76 44.64 15.21
CA TRP A 590 -8.33 44.94 13.84
C TRP A 590 -8.74 43.85 12.84
N VAL A 591 -8.84 42.59 13.30
CA VAL A 591 -9.19 41.44 12.46
C VAL A 591 -10.69 41.33 12.19
N ILE A 592 -11.54 41.74 13.14
CA ILE A 592 -13.01 41.76 13.04
C ILE A 592 -13.45 42.95 12.20
#